data_AF-A0A9W8AIT5-F1
#
_entry.id   AF-A0A9W8AIT5-F1
#
_cell.length_a   1.000
_cell.length_b   1.000
_cell.length_c   1.000
_cell.angle_alpha   90.00
_cell.angle_beta   90.00
_cell.angle_gamma   90.00
#
_symmetry.space_group_name_H-M   'P 1'
#
loop_
_entity.id
_entity.type
_entity.pdbx_description
1 polymer ?
#
loop_
_entity_poly.entity_id
_entity_poly.type
_entity_poly.pdbx_seq_one_letter_code
_entity_poly.pdbx_strand_id
1 'polypeptide(L)'
;MVYTLLASPRRKSSPDEDTMRSGSPPPLDTVTAANDPGFTPEELADALDLPWSIVHDAVEMDKYPIRTDVYRLWARAIHVFSEARRVVQFRALCEQFNRTRIPEPTSTSVVELYQQLGDLMNSSQVSCRDRFQCSCSELDQLVKICREAGAIGSRLTGAGWGGCTVSLVPADQVDHFMARVKMNYYQARFPELVSQDQLGNVLFATQPGPPYPYVNEIDDLLQHPTC
;
A
#
# COMPACT_ATOMS: atom_id res chain seq x y z
N MET A 1 22.84 27.61 -2.58
CA MET A 1 21.73 28.56 -2.42
C MET A 1 21.08 28.23 -1.08
N VAL A 2 21.29 29.06 -0.06
CA VAL A 2 20.86 28.82 1.33
C VAL A 2 19.46 29.40 1.49
N TYR A 3 18.45 28.55 1.73
CA TYR A 3 17.13 29.04 2.12
C TYR A 3 17.10 29.23 3.63
N THR A 4 17.12 30.48 4.07
CA THR A 4 16.84 30.87 5.44
C THR A 4 15.32 30.79 5.65
N LEU A 5 14.85 29.81 6.42
CA LEU A 5 13.48 29.80 6.96
C LEU A 5 13.36 30.97 7.94
N LEU A 6 12.76 32.08 7.48
CA LEU A 6 12.32 33.15 8.36
C LEU A 6 11.17 32.61 9.21
N ALA A 7 11.47 32.31 10.48
CA ALA A 7 10.45 32.00 11.47
C ALA A 7 9.50 33.20 11.61
N SER A 8 8.29 33.07 11.08
CA SER A 8 7.22 34.02 11.32
C SER A 8 6.91 34.03 12.82
N PRO A 9 6.79 35.19 13.48
CA PRO A 9 6.49 35.24 14.90
C PRO A 9 5.10 34.62 15.16
N ARG A 10 5.04 33.61 16.03
CA ARG A 10 3.77 33.09 16.59
C ARG A 10 2.96 34.30 17.07
N ARG A 11 1.84 34.60 16.39
CA ARG A 11 0.82 35.47 16.98
C ARG A 11 0.35 34.80 18.27
N LYS A 12 0.28 35.60 19.33
CA LYS A 12 -0.33 35.19 20.60
C LYS A 12 -1.74 34.72 20.28
N SER A 13 -2.07 33.49 20.70
CA SER A 13 -3.40 32.92 20.58
C SER A 13 -4.43 33.88 21.19
N SER A 14 -5.34 34.36 20.35
CA SER A 14 -6.62 34.91 20.82
C SER A 14 -7.45 33.77 21.41
N PRO A 15 -8.33 34.03 22.40
CA PRO A 15 -9.05 32.96 23.11
C PRO A 15 -10.13 32.22 22.29
N ASP A 16 -10.26 32.48 20.99
CA ASP A 16 -11.32 31.96 20.12
C ASP A 16 -10.74 31.11 18.97
N GLU A 17 -9.80 30.21 19.26
CA GLU A 17 -9.21 29.27 18.30
C GLU A 17 -9.94 27.91 18.24
N ASP A 18 -11.27 27.93 18.45
CA ASP A 18 -12.13 26.73 18.41
C ASP A 18 -13.34 26.88 17.47
N THR A 19 -13.22 27.75 16.47
CA THR A 19 -14.21 27.87 15.38
C THR A 19 -13.63 27.43 14.05
N MET A 20 -13.21 26.17 13.95
CA MET A 20 -13.15 25.43 12.69
C MET A 20 -13.88 24.10 12.85
N ARG A 21 -15.12 24.07 12.33
CA ARG A 21 -16.12 22.99 12.32
C ARG A 21 -16.63 22.48 13.67
N SER A 22 -17.96 22.34 13.72
CA SER A 22 -18.76 21.67 14.75
C SER A 22 -18.56 20.14 14.82
N GLY A 23 -17.39 19.62 14.45
CA GLY A 23 -17.09 18.21 14.50
C GLY A 23 -15.58 18.00 14.54
N SER A 24 -15.06 17.64 15.72
CA SER A 24 -13.68 17.20 15.87
C SER A 24 -13.37 16.08 14.86
N PRO A 25 -12.15 16.02 14.29
CA PRO A 25 -11.79 14.93 13.40
C PRO A 25 -12.00 13.58 14.11
N PRO A 26 -12.39 12.52 13.38
CA PRO A 26 -12.57 11.21 13.99
C PRO A 26 -11.26 10.77 14.67
N PRO A 27 -11.33 10.01 15.77
CA PRO A 27 -10.14 9.47 16.43
C PRO A 27 -9.20 8.79 15.43
N LEU A 28 -7.89 9.03 15.55
CA LEU A 28 -6.86 8.61 14.58
C LEU A 28 -6.84 7.11 14.29
N ASP A 29 -7.26 6.30 15.26
CA ASP A 29 -7.42 4.85 15.17
C ASP A 29 -8.65 4.46 14.34
N THR A 30 -9.71 5.27 14.36
CA THR A 30 -10.99 4.99 13.69
C THR A 30 -11.18 5.72 12.35
N VAL A 31 -10.26 6.61 11.97
CA VAL A 31 -10.40 7.35 10.71
C VAL A 31 -10.34 6.41 9.50
N THR A 32 -11.30 6.61 8.62
CA THR A 32 -11.45 6.00 7.30
C THR A 32 -11.81 7.13 6.34
N ALA A 33 -11.76 6.85 5.04
CA ALA A 33 -12.26 7.82 4.08
C ALA A 33 -13.76 8.04 4.21
N ALA A 34 -14.54 7.05 4.70
CA ALA A 34 -15.99 7.16 4.81
C ALA A 34 -16.45 8.13 5.91
N ASN A 35 -15.66 8.28 6.98
CA ASN A 35 -15.92 9.20 8.09
C ASN A 35 -14.97 10.42 8.12
N ASP A 36 -14.12 10.58 7.10
CA ASP A 36 -13.35 11.80 6.86
C ASP A 36 -14.18 12.74 5.95
N PRO A 37 -14.69 13.85 6.48
CA PRO A 37 -15.52 14.76 5.69
C PRO A 37 -14.73 15.49 4.60
N GLY A 38 -13.40 15.49 4.69
CA GLY A 38 -12.52 16.28 3.82
C GLY A 38 -12.64 17.79 4.00
N PHE A 39 -11.80 18.50 3.27
CA PHE A 39 -11.76 19.96 3.23
C PHE A 39 -12.08 20.43 1.81
N THR A 40 -12.97 21.42 1.68
CA THR A 40 -13.11 22.20 0.45
C THR A 40 -11.86 23.08 0.20
N PRO A 41 -11.65 23.60 -1.02
CA PRO A 41 -10.59 24.58 -1.29
C PRO A 41 -10.61 25.77 -0.31
N GLU A 42 -11.79 26.29 0.00
CA GLU A 42 -11.98 27.40 0.93
C GLU A 42 -11.59 27.01 2.35
N GLU A 43 -12.04 25.85 2.83
CA GLU A 43 -11.66 25.35 4.16
C GLU A 43 -10.16 25.07 4.28
N LEU A 44 -9.49 24.66 3.19
CA LEU A 44 -8.03 24.50 3.17
C LEU A 44 -7.32 25.84 3.25
N ALA A 45 -7.77 26.83 2.49
CA ALA A 45 -7.22 28.18 2.51
C ALA A 45 -7.32 28.78 3.92
N ASP A 46 -8.50 28.65 4.54
CA ASP A 46 -8.74 29.09 5.91
C ASP A 46 -7.85 28.34 6.91
N ALA A 47 -7.81 27.01 6.85
CA ALA A 47 -7.00 26.18 7.77
C ALA A 47 -5.49 26.46 7.69
N LEU A 48 -5.01 26.96 6.55
CA LEU A 48 -3.61 27.30 6.33
C LEU A 48 -3.29 28.79 6.55
N ASP A 49 -4.31 29.63 6.81
CA ASP A 49 -4.18 31.10 6.84
C ASP A 49 -3.52 31.65 5.56
N LEU A 50 -3.90 31.09 4.40
CA LEU A 50 -3.34 31.43 3.09
C LEU A 50 -4.45 31.54 2.03
N PRO A 51 -4.38 32.52 1.10
CA PRO A 51 -5.31 32.56 -0.03
C PRO A 51 -5.23 31.27 -0.86
N TRP A 52 -6.37 30.79 -1.36
CA TRP A 52 -6.43 29.56 -2.16
C TRP A 52 -5.46 29.59 -3.37
N SER A 53 -5.28 30.74 -4.03
CA SER A 53 -4.33 30.86 -5.13
C SER A 53 -2.90 30.47 -4.74
N ILE A 54 -2.46 30.86 -3.54
CA ILE A 54 -1.13 30.50 -3.03
C ILE A 54 -1.05 29.00 -2.72
N VAL A 55 -2.10 28.43 -2.11
CA VAL A 55 -2.16 26.99 -1.80
C VAL A 55 -2.15 26.18 -3.09
N HIS A 56 -3.00 26.56 -4.05
CA HIS A 56 -3.17 25.95 -5.36
C HIS A 56 -1.85 25.90 -6.15
N ASP A 57 -1.14 27.03 -6.19
CA ASP A 57 0.16 27.13 -6.87
C ASP A 57 1.24 26.33 -6.15
N ALA A 58 1.29 26.40 -4.81
CA ALA A 58 2.32 25.74 -4.00
C ALA A 58 2.30 24.22 -4.10
N VAL A 59 1.12 23.62 -4.31
CA VAL A 59 0.96 22.17 -4.48
C VAL A 59 0.82 21.74 -5.94
N GLU A 60 1.09 22.67 -6.87
CA GLU A 60 1.08 22.43 -8.32
C GLU A 60 -0.25 21.80 -8.82
N MET A 61 -1.40 22.31 -8.36
CA MET A 61 -2.72 21.72 -8.69
C MET A 61 -3.00 21.64 -10.21
N ASP A 62 -2.44 22.54 -11.01
CA ASP A 62 -2.60 22.54 -12.48
C ASP A 62 -1.73 21.51 -13.21
N LYS A 63 -0.79 20.86 -12.52
CA LYS A 63 0.16 19.93 -13.16
C LYS A 63 -0.54 18.69 -13.72
N TYR A 64 -1.61 18.26 -13.08
CA TYR A 64 -2.42 17.13 -13.50
C TYR A 64 -3.90 17.47 -13.37
N PRO A 65 -4.77 16.95 -14.25
CA PRO A 65 -6.21 17.19 -14.13
C PRO A 65 -6.75 16.53 -12.86
N ILE A 66 -7.21 17.34 -11.91
CA ILE A 66 -7.83 16.90 -10.66
C ILE A 66 -9.33 17.16 -10.73
N ARG A 67 -10.13 16.17 -10.31
CA ARG A 67 -11.58 16.31 -10.13
C ARG A 67 -11.92 15.91 -8.70
N THR A 68 -12.17 16.90 -7.86
CA THR A 68 -12.61 16.66 -6.49
C THR A 68 -13.34 17.88 -5.95
N ASP A 69 -14.36 17.63 -5.13
CA ASP A 69 -15.05 18.68 -4.38
C ASP A 69 -14.42 18.87 -2.99
N VAL A 70 -13.74 17.83 -2.47
CA VAL A 70 -13.12 17.81 -1.14
C VAL A 70 -11.80 17.06 -1.11
N TYR A 71 -10.89 17.47 -0.22
CA TYR A 71 -9.61 16.84 0.02
C TYR A 71 -9.62 16.10 1.36
N ARG A 72 -9.60 14.76 1.32
CA ARG A 72 -9.65 13.88 2.52
C ARG A 72 -8.28 13.75 3.19
N LEU A 73 -7.76 14.87 3.70
CA LEU A 73 -6.39 14.96 4.21
C LEU A 73 -6.14 14.01 5.38
N TRP A 74 -7.10 13.84 6.29
CA TRP A 74 -6.93 13.00 7.47
C TRP A 74 -6.77 11.52 7.12
N ALA A 75 -7.70 10.98 6.33
CA ALA A 75 -7.65 9.58 5.91
C ALA A 75 -6.37 9.30 5.10
N ARG A 76 -5.97 10.23 4.22
CA ARG A 76 -4.76 10.05 3.40
C ARG A 76 -3.48 10.16 4.22
N ALA A 77 -3.36 11.15 5.11
CA ALA A 77 -2.20 11.29 5.99
C ALA A 77 -2.02 10.08 6.90
N ILE A 78 -3.11 9.62 7.53
CA ILE A 78 -3.06 8.46 8.43
C ILE A 78 -2.79 7.16 7.67
N HIS A 79 -3.27 7.00 6.45
CA HIS A 79 -2.82 5.91 5.58
C HIS A 79 -1.30 5.94 5.41
N VAL A 80 -0.73 7.06 4.94
CA VAL A 80 0.70 7.19 4.63
C VAL A 80 1.58 6.91 5.84
N PHE A 81 1.32 7.57 6.97
CA PHE A 81 2.13 7.38 8.17
C PHE A 81 2.01 5.97 8.74
N SER A 82 0.80 5.38 8.72
CA SER A 82 0.61 4.02 9.21
C SER A 82 1.21 2.96 8.29
N GLU A 83 1.23 3.16 6.96
CA GLU A 83 1.95 2.30 6.01
C GLU A 83 3.46 2.38 6.24
N ALA A 84 4.02 3.58 6.37
CA ALA A 84 5.44 3.77 6.67
C ALA A 84 5.83 3.05 7.97
N ARG A 85 5.00 3.16 9.01
CA ARG A 85 5.19 2.40 10.26
C ARG A 85 5.16 0.89 10.03
N ARG A 86 4.18 0.38 9.26
CA ARG A 86 4.10 -1.06 8.92
C ARG A 86 5.35 -1.55 8.21
N VAL A 87 5.94 -0.76 7.32
CA VAL A 87 7.20 -1.11 6.64
C VAL A 87 8.34 -1.27 7.65
N VAL A 88 8.49 -0.32 8.59
CA VAL A 88 9.52 -0.40 9.64
C VAL A 88 9.30 -1.62 10.54
N GLN A 89 8.05 -1.90 10.92
CA GLN A 89 7.69 -3.07 11.72
C GLN A 89 7.98 -4.38 10.97
N PHE A 90 7.58 -4.48 9.70
CA PHE A 90 7.81 -5.66 8.86
C PHE A 90 9.30 -5.93 8.71
N ARG A 91 10.09 -4.88 8.43
CA ARG A 91 11.56 -4.97 8.37
C ARG A 91 12.15 -5.46 9.69
N ALA A 92 11.72 -4.90 10.82
CA ALA A 92 12.24 -5.29 12.13
C ALA A 92 11.99 -6.78 12.43
N LEU A 93 10.82 -7.31 12.06
CA LEU A 93 10.50 -8.74 12.18
C LEU A 93 11.40 -9.60 11.27
N CYS A 94 11.60 -9.22 10.02
CA CYS A 94 12.51 -9.92 9.11
C CYS A 94 13.96 -9.90 9.63
N GLU A 95 14.43 -8.78 10.17
CA GLU A 95 15.77 -8.69 10.76
C GLU A 95 15.91 -9.53 12.03
N GLN A 96 14.86 -9.59 12.86
CA GLN A 96 14.84 -10.46 14.04
C GLN A 96 15.02 -11.92 13.64
N PHE A 97 14.26 -12.39 12.66
CA PHE A 97 14.38 -13.75 12.10
C PHE A 97 15.82 -14.07 11.70
N ASN A 98 16.47 -13.17 10.95
CA ASN A 98 17.84 -13.35 10.47
C ASN A 98 18.86 -13.43 11.62
N ARG A 99 18.66 -12.69 12.72
CA ARG A 99 19.59 -12.69 13.87
C ARG A 99 19.45 -13.95 14.72
N THR A 100 18.23 -14.45 14.92
CA THR A 100 17.97 -15.50 15.90
C THR A 100 18.31 -16.93 15.44
N ARG A 101 18.72 -17.14 14.17
CA ARG A 101 18.99 -18.49 13.58
C ARG A 101 18.00 -19.53 14.08
N ILE A 102 16.71 -19.22 14.04
CA ILE A 102 15.71 -20.06 14.72
C ILE A 102 15.80 -21.47 14.12
N PRO A 103 16.13 -22.50 14.92
CA PRO A 103 16.25 -23.85 14.41
C PRO A 103 14.83 -24.36 14.17
N GLU A 104 14.61 -24.83 12.95
CA GLU A 104 13.39 -25.45 12.44
C GLU A 104 12.17 -24.52 12.17
N PRO A 105 11.55 -24.60 10.96
CA PRO A 105 10.34 -23.85 10.58
C PRO A 105 9.11 -24.10 11.48
N THR A 106 9.13 -25.18 12.26
CA THR A 106 8.01 -25.66 13.08
C THR A 106 8.06 -25.19 14.53
N SER A 107 9.09 -24.44 14.92
CA SER A 107 9.13 -23.83 16.25
C SER A 107 8.00 -22.80 16.40
N THR A 108 7.38 -22.75 17.59
CA THR A 108 6.30 -21.81 17.90
C THR A 108 6.66 -20.36 17.58
N SER A 109 7.93 -19.98 17.76
CA SER A 109 8.44 -18.64 17.44
C SER A 109 8.43 -18.29 15.94
N VAL A 110 8.63 -19.27 15.05
CA VAL A 110 8.61 -19.02 13.59
C VAL A 110 7.17 -18.86 13.10
N VAL A 111 6.27 -19.70 13.60
CA VAL A 111 4.83 -19.59 13.29
C VAL A 111 4.29 -18.23 13.72
N GLU A 112 4.64 -17.80 14.94
CA GLU A 112 4.23 -16.48 15.45
C GLU A 112 4.78 -15.34 14.61
N LEU A 113 6.06 -15.43 14.18
CA LEU A 113 6.68 -14.41 13.33
C LEU A 113 5.97 -14.29 11.97
N TYR A 114 5.67 -15.41 11.32
CA TYR A 114 4.93 -15.37 10.05
C TYR A 114 3.52 -14.81 10.23
N GLN A 115 2.85 -15.14 11.34
CA GLN A 115 1.55 -14.56 11.66
C GLN A 115 1.64 -13.04 11.81
N GLN A 116 2.63 -12.53 12.54
CA GLN A 116 2.84 -11.08 12.69
C GLN A 116 3.12 -10.38 11.34
N LEU A 117 3.90 -11.00 10.45
CA LEU A 117 4.12 -10.48 9.10
C LEU A 117 2.81 -10.45 8.28
N GLY A 118 2.02 -11.52 8.36
CA GLY A 118 0.71 -11.61 7.70
C GLY A 118 -0.29 -10.58 8.22
N ASP A 119 -0.32 -10.34 9.53
CA ASP A 119 -1.18 -9.35 10.17
C ASP A 119 -0.85 -7.92 9.72
N LEU A 120 0.44 -7.61 9.51
CA LEU A 120 0.87 -6.35 8.92
C LEU A 120 0.40 -6.20 7.47
N MET A 121 0.48 -7.27 6.66
CA MET A 121 -0.05 -7.26 5.28
C MET A 121 -1.56 -7.05 5.25
N ASN A 122 -2.30 -7.76 6.11
CA ASN A 122 -3.76 -7.65 6.21
C ASN A 122 -4.19 -6.25 6.69
N SER A 123 -3.48 -5.69 7.67
CA SER A 123 -3.70 -4.32 8.13
C SER A 123 -3.41 -3.28 7.06
N SER A 124 -2.40 -3.54 6.21
CA SER A 124 -2.11 -2.70 5.04
C SER A 124 -3.25 -2.76 4.02
N GLN A 125 -3.79 -3.94 3.70
CA GLN A 125 -4.96 -4.05 2.81
C GLN A 125 -6.15 -3.24 3.33
N VAL A 126 -6.47 -3.35 4.63
CA VAL A 126 -7.57 -2.59 5.25
C VAL A 126 -7.32 -1.09 5.12
N SER A 127 -6.09 -0.63 5.36
CA SER A 127 -5.72 0.78 5.18
C SER A 127 -5.86 1.24 3.71
N CYS A 128 -5.39 0.45 2.75
CA CYS A 128 -5.54 0.74 1.32
C CYS A 128 -7.02 0.86 0.90
N ARG A 129 -7.86 -0.08 1.37
CA ARG A 129 -9.30 -0.11 1.06
C ARG A 129 -10.06 1.03 1.74
N ASP A 130 -9.91 1.17 3.04
CA ASP A 130 -10.80 2.00 3.85
C ASP A 130 -10.27 3.42 4.05
N ARG A 131 -8.94 3.62 4.12
CA ARG A 131 -8.33 4.95 4.32
C ARG A 131 -7.85 5.59 3.04
N PHE A 132 -7.19 4.84 2.14
CA PHE A 132 -6.70 5.40 0.89
C PHE A 132 -7.72 5.30 -0.26
N GLN A 133 -8.66 4.36 -0.16
CA GLN A 133 -9.64 4.04 -1.20
C GLN A 133 -9.00 3.69 -2.55
N CYS A 134 -7.89 2.94 -2.52
CA CYS A 134 -7.26 2.41 -3.72
C CYS A 134 -7.49 0.90 -3.94
N SER A 135 -8.46 0.29 -3.26
CA SER A 135 -8.88 -1.07 -3.61
C SER A 135 -9.98 -1.06 -4.68
N CYS A 136 -10.46 -2.24 -5.05
CA CYS A 136 -11.67 -2.43 -5.84
C CYS A 136 -12.34 -3.75 -5.45
N SER A 137 -13.55 -3.99 -5.96
CA SER A 137 -14.33 -5.20 -5.62
C SER A 137 -13.60 -6.50 -5.97
N GLU A 138 -12.88 -6.50 -7.08
CA GLU A 138 -12.09 -7.61 -7.60
C GLU A 138 -10.91 -7.92 -6.66
N LEU A 139 -10.16 -6.89 -6.27
CA LEU A 139 -9.04 -7.03 -5.35
C LEU A 139 -9.50 -7.50 -3.97
N ASP A 140 -10.59 -6.92 -3.44
CA ASP A 140 -11.12 -7.29 -2.14
C ASP A 140 -11.62 -8.75 -2.12
N GLN A 141 -12.28 -9.19 -3.19
CA GLN A 141 -12.70 -10.57 -3.38
C GLN A 141 -11.49 -11.51 -3.48
N LEU A 142 -10.49 -11.17 -4.31
CA LEU A 142 -9.29 -11.99 -4.48
C LEU A 142 -8.50 -12.11 -3.18
N VAL A 143 -8.29 -11.01 -2.46
CA VAL A 143 -7.61 -11.02 -1.14
C VAL A 143 -8.38 -11.85 -0.11
N LYS A 144 -9.73 -11.84 -0.13
CA LYS A 144 -10.55 -12.73 0.71
C LYS A 144 -10.29 -14.20 0.36
N ILE A 145 -10.37 -14.55 -0.92
CA ILE A 145 -10.17 -15.92 -1.41
C ILE A 145 -8.75 -16.43 -1.11
N CYS A 146 -7.73 -15.59 -1.29
CA CYS A 146 -6.35 -15.95 -0.97
C CYS A 146 -6.20 -16.32 0.52
N ARG A 147 -6.81 -15.54 1.42
CA ARG A 147 -6.80 -15.85 2.87
C ARG A 147 -7.54 -17.14 3.18
N GLU A 148 -8.73 -17.34 2.58
CA GLU A 148 -9.50 -18.59 2.71
C GLU A 148 -8.81 -19.81 2.09
N ALA A 149 -7.86 -19.60 1.16
CA ALA A 149 -7.04 -20.63 0.54
C ALA A 149 -5.78 -20.99 1.34
N GLY A 150 -5.47 -20.26 2.42
CA GLY A 150 -4.35 -20.53 3.32
C GLY A 150 -3.23 -19.48 3.33
N ALA A 151 -3.43 -18.32 2.70
CA ALA A 151 -2.48 -17.21 2.87
C ALA A 151 -2.55 -16.64 4.31
N ILE A 152 -1.38 -16.48 4.93
CA ILE A 152 -1.22 -15.88 6.26
C ILE A 152 -1.55 -14.37 6.19
N GLY A 153 -1.10 -13.72 5.11
CA GLY A 153 -1.45 -12.34 4.80
C GLY A 153 -1.62 -12.14 3.30
N SER A 154 -2.54 -11.27 2.90
CA SER A 154 -2.76 -10.94 1.48
C SER A 154 -3.20 -9.49 1.33
N ARG A 155 -2.67 -8.81 0.30
CA ARG A 155 -2.97 -7.40 0.01
C ARG A 155 -2.79 -7.08 -1.47
N LEU A 156 -3.39 -5.99 -1.94
CA LEU A 156 -3.09 -5.40 -3.24
C LEU A 156 -1.62 -4.98 -3.33
N THR A 157 -1.07 -4.89 -4.53
CA THR A 157 0.28 -4.36 -4.78
C THR A 157 0.30 -3.46 -6.02
N GLY A 158 1.19 -2.47 -6.02
CA GLY A 158 1.15 -1.36 -6.99
C GLY A 158 0.20 -0.25 -6.57
N ALA A 159 -0.29 0.51 -7.56
CA ALA A 159 -1.11 1.71 -7.33
C ALA A 159 -2.51 1.40 -6.75
N GLY A 160 -3.07 0.23 -7.08
CA GLY A 160 -4.45 -0.13 -6.75
C GLY A 160 -5.45 0.19 -7.86
N TRP A 161 -6.74 0.25 -7.50
CA TRP A 161 -7.89 0.35 -8.41
C TRP A 161 -7.93 -0.76 -9.49
N GLY A 162 -7.40 -1.93 -9.14
CA GLY A 162 -7.16 -3.05 -10.04
C GLY A 162 -5.70 -3.53 -9.93
N GLY A 163 -5.27 -4.34 -10.90
CA GLY A 163 -3.92 -4.89 -10.93
C GLY A 163 -3.77 -6.15 -10.09
N CYS A 164 -2.71 -6.23 -9.28
CA CYS A 164 -2.25 -7.47 -8.67
C CYS A 164 -2.46 -7.50 -7.15
N THR A 165 -2.47 -8.72 -6.60
CA THR A 165 -2.35 -8.98 -5.17
C THR A 165 -1.08 -9.77 -4.87
N VAL A 166 -0.52 -9.61 -3.68
CA VAL A 166 0.58 -10.42 -3.15
C VAL A 166 0.12 -11.13 -1.88
N SER A 167 0.46 -12.41 -1.75
CA SER A 167 0.03 -13.27 -0.65
C SER A 167 1.23 -14.01 -0.04
N LEU A 168 1.32 -14.01 1.29
CA LEU A 168 2.30 -14.78 2.06
C LEU A 168 1.71 -16.17 2.35
N VAL A 169 2.33 -17.21 1.80
CA VAL A 169 1.85 -18.60 1.86
C VAL A 169 3.00 -19.51 2.31
N PRO A 170 2.76 -20.47 3.24
CA PRO A 170 3.74 -21.50 3.56
C PRO A 170 4.17 -22.28 2.32
N ALA A 171 5.47 -22.55 2.18
CA ALA A 171 6.04 -23.12 0.96
C ALA A 171 5.45 -24.50 0.61
N ASP A 172 5.14 -25.31 1.62
CA ASP A 172 4.51 -26.62 1.51
C ASP A 172 3.01 -26.56 1.15
N GLN A 173 2.39 -25.38 1.26
CA GLN A 173 0.96 -25.17 0.99
C GLN A 173 0.70 -24.47 -0.35
N VAL A 174 1.73 -24.13 -1.12
CA VAL A 174 1.62 -23.35 -2.37
C VAL A 174 0.71 -24.06 -3.38
N ASP A 175 0.90 -25.35 -3.65
CA ASP A 175 0.10 -26.06 -4.65
C ASP A 175 -1.39 -26.09 -4.30
N HIS A 176 -1.70 -26.37 -3.03
CA HIS A 176 -3.08 -26.35 -2.52
C HIS A 176 -3.69 -24.94 -2.58
N PHE A 177 -2.92 -23.91 -2.21
CA PHE A 177 -3.33 -22.52 -2.32
C PHE A 177 -3.67 -22.15 -3.77
N MET A 178 -2.78 -22.47 -4.72
CA MET A 178 -2.94 -22.16 -6.14
C MET A 178 -4.18 -22.85 -6.73
N ALA A 179 -4.41 -24.13 -6.38
CA ALA A 179 -5.59 -24.87 -6.81
C ALA A 179 -6.89 -24.23 -6.31
N ARG A 180 -6.92 -23.76 -5.06
CA ARG A 180 -8.11 -23.11 -4.47
C ARG A 180 -8.37 -21.72 -5.06
N VAL A 181 -7.33 -20.92 -5.29
CA VAL A 181 -7.48 -19.60 -5.92
C VAL A 181 -7.95 -19.74 -7.38
N LYS A 182 -7.38 -20.71 -8.11
CA LYS A 182 -7.85 -21.10 -9.45
C LYS A 182 -9.34 -21.39 -9.45
N MET A 183 -9.79 -22.30 -8.57
CA MET A 183 -11.18 -22.74 -8.52
C MET A 183 -12.14 -21.61 -8.10
N ASN A 184 -11.80 -20.87 -7.05
CA ASN A 184 -12.74 -19.96 -6.39
C ASN A 184 -12.77 -18.54 -6.98
N TYR A 185 -11.74 -18.13 -7.73
CA TYR A 185 -11.69 -16.81 -8.36
C TYR A 185 -11.65 -16.91 -9.89
N TYR A 186 -10.58 -17.49 -10.44
CA TYR A 186 -10.32 -17.44 -11.88
C TYR A 186 -11.27 -18.31 -12.69
N GLN A 187 -11.55 -19.55 -12.26
CA GLN A 187 -12.47 -20.42 -12.98
C GLN A 187 -13.92 -19.91 -12.94
N ALA A 188 -14.32 -19.28 -11.84
CA ALA A 188 -15.66 -18.72 -11.69
C ALA A 188 -15.86 -17.42 -12.49
N ARG A 189 -14.82 -16.59 -12.61
CA ARG A 189 -14.91 -15.25 -13.21
C ARG A 189 -14.34 -15.14 -14.63
N PHE A 190 -13.36 -15.98 -14.97
CA PHE A 190 -12.59 -15.96 -16.21
C PHE A 190 -12.33 -17.40 -16.73
N PRO A 191 -13.38 -18.17 -17.05
CA PRO A 191 -13.26 -19.58 -17.46
C PRO A 191 -12.36 -19.79 -18.69
N GLU A 192 -12.28 -18.80 -19.59
CA GLU A 192 -11.43 -18.78 -20.77
C GLU A 192 -9.92 -18.82 -20.43
N LEU A 193 -9.48 -18.16 -19.35
CA LEU A 193 -8.08 -18.20 -18.93
C LEU A 193 -7.65 -19.61 -18.51
N VAL A 194 -8.60 -20.39 -17.96
CA VAL A 194 -8.36 -21.76 -17.53
C VAL A 194 -8.41 -22.72 -18.71
N SER A 195 -9.38 -22.57 -19.62
CA SER A 195 -9.52 -23.48 -20.77
C SER A 195 -8.43 -23.28 -21.83
N GLN A 196 -7.84 -22.09 -21.91
CA GLN A 196 -6.74 -21.75 -22.83
C GLN A 196 -5.34 -21.95 -22.22
N ASP A 197 -5.24 -22.52 -21.02
CA ASP A 197 -3.96 -22.75 -20.31
C ASP A 197 -3.13 -21.46 -20.09
N GLN A 198 -3.80 -20.34 -19.86
CA GLN A 198 -3.16 -19.02 -19.66
C GLN A 198 -3.05 -18.62 -18.18
N LEU A 199 -3.50 -19.47 -17.27
CA LEU A 199 -3.55 -19.17 -15.84
C LEU A 199 -2.17 -18.84 -15.25
N GLY A 200 -1.10 -19.46 -15.75
CA GLY A 200 0.27 -19.21 -15.29
C GLY A 200 0.74 -17.76 -15.47
N ASN A 201 0.10 -16.98 -16.33
CA ASN A 201 0.42 -15.57 -16.56
C ASN A 201 -0.18 -14.63 -15.50
N VAL A 202 -1.19 -15.09 -14.77
CA VAL A 202 -1.97 -14.26 -13.82
C VAL A 202 -1.95 -14.80 -12.38
N LEU A 203 -1.56 -16.06 -12.21
CA LEU A 203 -1.43 -16.73 -10.92
C LEU A 203 -0.16 -17.57 -10.93
N PHE A 204 0.85 -17.12 -10.19
CA PHE A 204 2.16 -17.78 -10.11
C PHE A 204 2.79 -17.57 -8.73
N ALA A 205 3.61 -18.54 -8.31
CA ALA A 205 4.48 -18.39 -7.15
C ALA A 205 5.78 -17.70 -7.57
N THR A 206 6.37 -16.90 -6.68
CA THR A 206 7.62 -16.19 -6.96
C THR A 206 8.52 -16.14 -5.72
N GLN A 207 9.82 -15.97 -5.95
CA GLN A 207 10.83 -15.72 -4.94
C GLN A 207 11.59 -14.44 -5.34
N PRO A 208 12.24 -13.73 -4.39
CA PRO A 208 13.06 -12.58 -4.73
C PRO A 208 14.08 -12.92 -5.83
N GLY A 209 13.97 -12.22 -6.96
CA GLY A 209 14.88 -12.42 -8.08
C GLY A 209 16.31 -11.98 -7.74
N PRO A 210 17.32 -12.44 -8.49
CA PRO A 210 18.67 -11.92 -8.35
C PRO A 210 18.69 -10.40 -8.64
N PRO A 211 19.66 -9.66 -8.09
CA PRO A 211 19.88 -8.28 -8.53
C PRO A 211 20.09 -8.26 -10.04
N TYR A 212 19.71 -7.15 -10.69
CA TYR A 212 19.87 -6.97 -12.13
C TYR A 212 21.28 -7.39 -12.55
N PRO A 213 21.42 -8.32 -13.52
CA PRO A 213 22.74 -8.64 -14.02
C PRO A 213 23.33 -7.36 -14.62
N TYR A 214 24.52 -6.97 -14.16
CA TYR A 214 25.35 -6.04 -14.93
C TYR A 214 25.73 -6.76 -16.22
N VAL A 215 24.95 -6.54 -17.27
CA VAL A 215 25.33 -6.95 -18.61
C VAL A 215 26.33 -5.89 -19.08
N ASN A 216 27.61 -6.23 -19.13
CA ASN A 216 28.60 -5.38 -19.80
C ASN A 216 28.34 -5.49 -21.31
N GLU A 217 27.39 -4.70 -21.82
CA GLU A 217 27.03 -4.63 -23.26
C GLU A 217 28.20 -4.19 -24.17
N ILE A 218 29.39 -3.93 -23.62
CA ILE A 218 30.60 -3.63 -24.39
C ILE A 218 31.38 -4.90 -24.78
N ASP A 219 31.27 -6.00 -24.03
CA ASP A 219 32.02 -7.23 -24.36
C ASP A 219 31.33 -8.10 -25.43
N ASP A 220 30.00 -8.11 -25.49
CA ASP A 220 29.25 -8.87 -26.52
C ASP A 220 29.27 -8.20 -27.90
N LEU A 221 29.41 -6.87 -27.96
CA LEU A 221 29.57 -6.13 -29.24
C LEU A 221 30.96 -6.30 -29.86
N LEU A 222 31.96 -6.75 -29.10
CA LEU A 222 33.34 -6.94 -29.57
C LEU A 222 33.67 -8.40 -29.94
N GLN A 223 32.83 -9.37 -29.58
CA GLN A 223 33.05 -10.79 -29.89
C GLN A 223 32.42 -11.26 -31.21
N HIS A 224 31.57 -10.45 -31.83
CA HIS A 224 30.96 -10.75 -33.12
C HIS A 224 31.02 -9.55 -34.09
N PRO A 225 32.13 -9.36 -34.84
CA PRO A 225 32.08 -8.51 -36.02
C PRO A 225 31.15 -9.20 -37.01
N THR A 226 29.93 -8.66 -37.16
CA THR A 226 29.02 -9.05 -38.23
C THR A 226 29.74 -8.92 -39.56
N CYS A 227 29.89 -10.05 -40.26
CA CYS A 227 30.31 -10.14 -41.64
C CYS A 227 29.15 -9.79 -42.58
#